data_AF-A0A8C9W968-F1
#
_entry.id   AF-A0A8C9W968-F1
#
_cell.length_a   1.000
_cell.length_b   1.000
_cell.length_c   1.000
_cell.angle_alpha   90.00
_cell.angle_beta   90.00
_cell.angle_gamma   90.00
#
_symmetry.space_group_name_H-M   'P 1'
#
loop_
_entity.id
_entity.type
_entity.pdbx_description
1 polymer ?
#
loop_
_entity_poly.entity_id
_entity_poly.type
_entity_poly.pdbx_seq_one_letter_code
_entity_poly.pdbx_strand_id
1 'polypeptide(L)'
;MNTCNGRNLQYFKRLIQIPQLPENAPNFLRASALSEHISPVVVVPPEPASPESEPDEKLLSASSQRVAETKFDDVFGATAASDPFNFSRQNGMRRDNKEQLVEQLTAELRSLKEELTTFRGESSRLCRSLQGRVSELEAELAEQSHLKRQALGESEFLRAELEDLRRAREDTEKEQRSLTEFERKAQANEQRYTKLKEKYTELVQGHAELLRKNAEVTRQVSVARAAQEEVELVRREMREKVKAAREEAKQRVRDQLAAMRRTALQGALKEAERIIRDSLVQTENPAHAGCTGTAGTSRSRPPPLPARLLVQLTLSSRKLRPRGLELQQGELGDLVEQEMAATSVTVETAAARIEEMLSASRAVDTGMKMEVNERILSSCTGLMQAVRELILSSKDLQRDILECGRGAATAKEFYAKNSRWTEGLISASKAVGWGAAVMVDAAEEALRGRGGFERLMVSSREIAAGTAQLVAASKVKADRDSANLARLQRASRGVTQAAAGVVASTKSAKTQIEERDTMDFSSMTLIQVKRQEMDSQVRVLELEAQLQRERERLGELRKKHYELAGVAEGWEEGEGQSPLPR
;
A
#
# COMPACT_ATOMS: atom_id res chain seq x y z
N MET A 1 71.79 30.88 -35.85
CA MET A 1 70.62 31.77 -36.01
C MET A 1 69.49 31.19 -35.17
N ASN A 2 68.84 31.84 -34.20
CA ASN A 2 68.97 33.15 -33.60
C ASN A 2 68.62 33.01 -32.11
N THR A 3 69.36 33.74 -31.29
CA THR A 3 69.28 33.84 -29.85
C THR A 3 68.02 34.58 -29.40
N CYS A 4 67.13 33.91 -28.66
CA CYS A 4 66.10 34.58 -27.87
C CYS A 4 66.58 34.71 -26.41
N ASN A 5 66.54 35.95 -25.93
CA ASN A 5 66.98 36.45 -24.62
C ASN A 5 66.63 35.54 -23.41
N GLY A 6 67.60 34.74 -22.98
CA GLY A 6 67.57 34.01 -21.70
C GLY A 6 67.96 34.85 -20.46
N ARG A 7 68.00 36.18 -20.57
CA ARG A 7 68.48 37.08 -19.50
C ARG A 7 67.41 37.42 -18.44
N ASN A 8 66.12 37.50 -18.80
CA ASN A 8 65.05 37.86 -17.86
C ASN A 8 64.58 36.70 -16.95
N LEU A 9 64.84 35.44 -17.31
CA LEU A 9 64.49 34.27 -16.49
C LEU A 9 65.58 33.91 -15.46
N GLN A 10 66.79 34.47 -15.57
CA GLN A 10 67.88 34.25 -14.61
C GLN A 10 67.76 35.10 -13.35
N TYR A 11 67.03 36.22 -13.42
CA TYR A 11 66.80 37.12 -12.28
C TYR A 11 65.94 36.44 -11.21
N PHE A 12 64.89 35.74 -11.62
CA PHE A 12 64.01 34.99 -10.71
C PHE A 12 64.68 33.76 -10.09
N LYS A 13 65.71 33.19 -10.75
CA LYS A 13 66.41 31.99 -10.28
C LYS A 13 67.30 32.23 -9.05
N ARG A 14 67.66 33.50 -8.77
CA ARG A 14 68.45 33.90 -7.58
C ARG A 14 67.59 34.47 -6.45
N LEU A 15 66.40 35.00 -6.76
CA LEU A 15 65.47 35.59 -5.78
C LEU A 15 64.53 34.58 -5.13
N ILE A 16 64.21 33.48 -5.82
CA ILE A 16 63.34 32.43 -5.28
C ILE A 16 63.96 31.08 -5.63
N GLN A 17 64.41 30.35 -4.62
CA GLN A 17 64.95 29.01 -4.79
C GLN A 17 63.79 28.01 -4.75
N ILE A 18 63.31 27.61 -5.92
CA ILE A 18 62.22 26.63 -6.06
C ILE A 18 62.80 25.22 -5.83
N PRO A 19 62.35 24.48 -4.80
CA PRO A 19 62.82 23.12 -4.56
C PRO A 19 62.36 22.19 -5.69
N GLN A 20 63.23 21.29 -6.15
CA GLN A 20 62.87 20.33 -7.20
C GLN A 20 61.86 19.31 -6.67
N LEU A 21 60.89 18.98 -7.52
CA LEU A 21 59.84 18.00 -7.22
C LEU A 21 60.47 16.60 -6.99
N PRO A 22 59.95 15.80 -6.04
CA PRO A 22 60.41 14.43 -5.84
C PRO A 22 60.26 13.59 -7.11
N GLU A 23 61.23 12.72 -7.40
CA GLU A 23 61.26 11.92 -8.64
C GLU A 23 60.06 10.96 -8.80
N ASN A 24 59.35 10.62 -7.73
CA ASN A 24 58.18 9.73 -7.78
C ASN A 24 56.93 10.43 -7.23
N ALA A 25 55.85 10.39 -8.02
CA ALA A 25 54.56 10.98 -7.67
C ALA A 25 53.88 10.24 -6.50
N PRO A 26 53.28 10.96 -5.54
CA PRO A 26 52.66 10.34 -4.37
C PRO A 26 51.45 9.48 -4.74
N ASN A 27 51.30 8.34 -4.05
CA ASN A 27 50.20 7.40 -4.27
C ASN A 27 49.01 7.75 -3.35
N PHE A 28 47.97 8.34 -3.93
CA PHE A 28 46.80 8.87 -3.21
C PHE A 28 45.78 7.82 -2.73
N LEU A 29 46.04 6.53 -2.95
CA LEU A 29 45.15 5.44 -2.53
C LEU A 29 45.43 4.90 -1.12
N ARG A 30 46.44 5.43 -0.41
CA ARG A 30 46.82 4.96 0.94
C ARG A 30 46.87 6.13 1.92
N ALA A 31 45.97 6.13 2.91
CA ALA A 31 45.81 7.23 3.88
C ALA A 31 47.08 7.53 4.70
N SER A 32 47.96 6.53 4.90
CA SER A 32 49.24 6.70 5.60
C SER A 32 50.31 7.47 4.80
N ALA A 33 50.13 7.66 3.48
CA ALA A 33 51.04 8.46 2.64
C ALA A 33 50.74 9.98 2.70
N LEU A 34 49.60 10.37 3.28
CA LEU A 34 49.22 11.78 3.45
C LEU A 34 49.96 12.45 4.62
N SER A 35 50.37 11.68 5.64
CA SER A 35 51.11 12.17 6.80
C SER A 35 52.63 12.26 6.58
N GLU A 36 53.16 11.63 5.54
CA GLU A 36 54.57 11.68 5.15
C GLU A 36 54.86 12.85 4.18
N HIS A 37 53.81 13.50 3.65
CA HIS A 37 53.92 14.60 2.71
C HIS A 37 54.18 15.93 3.42
N ILE A 38 55.45 16.34 3.47
CA ILE A 38 55.86 17.66 3.96
C ILE A 38 55.83 18.63 2.77
N SER A 39 54.92 19.60 2.80
CA SER A 39 54.83 20.65 1.78
C SER A 39 56.10 21.50 1.80
N PRO A 40 56.81 21.68 0.67
CA PRO A 40 58.02 22.47 0.65
C PRO A 40 57.68 23.95 0.91
N VAL A 41 58.18 24.48 2.03
CA VAL A 41 58.01 25.88 2.42
C VAL A 41 59.13 26.71 1.80
N VAL A 42 58.76 27.76 1.06
CA VAL A 42 59.70 28.74 0.50
C VAL A 42 60.24 29.60 1.63
N VAL A 43 61.51 29.42 1.99
CA VAL A 43 62.19 30.28 2.97
C VAL A 43 62.80 31.46 2.23
N VAL A 44 62.29 32.66 2.51
CA VAL A 44 62.86 33.93 2.04
C VAL A 44 63.94 34.35 3.05
N PRO A 45 65.22 34.45 2.66
CA PRO A 45 66.25 34.97 3.55
C PRO A 45 65.96 36.44 3.91
N PRO A 46 66.14 36.86 5.17
CA PRO A 46 65.99 38.27 5.53
C PRO A 46 67.18 39.07 4.98
N GLU A 47 66.94 40.02 4.08
CA GLU A 47 67.95 40.99 3.65
C GLU A 47 67.79 42.34 4.37
N PRO A 48 68.92 43.06 4.61
CA PRO A 48 69.04 44.10 5.61
C PRO A 48 68.51 45.48 5.14
N ALA A 49 68.24 46.32 6.13
CA ALA A 49 67.70 47.67 6.02
C ALA A 49 68.60 48.65 5.25
N SER A 50 68.00 49.53 4.42
CA SER A 50 68.33 50.96 4.36
C SER A 50 67.36 51.78 3.49
N PRO A 51 67.31 53.12 3.67
CA PRO A 51 66.10 53.93 3.66
C PRO A 51 65.95 54.79 2.40
N GLU A 52 64.73 55.26 2.11
CA GLU A 52 64.38 56.69 2.00
C GLU A 52 62.93 56.85 1.54
N SER A 53 62.25 57.75 2.24
CA SER A 53 60.92 58.28 2.01
C SER A 53 60.99 59.53 1.14
N GLU A 54 60.06 59.70 0.18
CA GLU A 54 59.34 60.95 -0.12
C GLU A 54 58.17 60.65 -1.09
N PRO A 55 57.04 61.40 -1.04
CA PRO A 55 55.76 61.00 -1.61
C PRO A 55 55.36 61.72 -2.92
N ASP A 56 54.21 61.27 -3.44
CA ASP A 56 53.52 61.61 -4.69
C ASP A 56 53.28 63.11 -4.98
N GLU A 57 53.52 63.53 -6.23
CA GLU A 57 52.96 64.77 -6.81
C GLU A 57 51.66 64.50 -7.58
N LYS A 58 50.57 65.15 -7.16
CA LYS A 58 49.38 65.42 -7.99
C LYS A 58 49.11 66.93 -8.02
N LEU A 59 49.16 67.47 -9.23
CA LEU A 59 48.86 68.85 -9.62
C LEU A 59 47.39 69.23 -9.42
N LEU A 60 47.12 70.33 -8.69
CA LEU A 60 45.95 71.19 -8.90
C LEU A 60 46.27 72.67 -8.58
N SER A 61 46.17 73.51 -9.63
CA SER A 61 45.49 74.81 -9.68
C SER A 61 45.70 75.81 -8.52
N ALA A 62 46.56 76.82 -8.74
CA ALA A 62 46.60 78.06 -7.97
C ALA A 62 46.21 79.27 -8.85
N SER A 63 45.18 79.98 -8.41
CA SER A 63 44.74 81.27 -8.94
C SER A 63 45.59 82.41 -8.38
N SER A 64 45.82 83.42 -9.24
CA SER A 64 46.07 84.83 -8.92
C SER A 64 46.92 85.17 -7.70
N GLN A 65 48.18 85.54 -7.95
CA GLN A 65 48.80 86.64 -7.22
C GLN A 65 49.80 87.42 -8.07
N ARG A 66 49.62 88.74 -8.05
CA ARG A 66 50.48 89.77 -8.61
C ARG A 66 51.89 89.64 -8.01
N VAL A 67 52.92 89.80 -8.82
CA VAL A 67 54.26 90.14 -8.36
C VAL A 67 54.67 91.45 -9.03
N ALA A 68 55.13 92.35 -8.18
CA ALA A 68 55.58 93.70 -8.46
C ALA A 68 56.94 93.72 -9.15
N GLU A 69 57.15 94.82 -9.87
CA GLU A 69 58.39 95.52 -10.19
C GLU A 69 59.71 94.92 -9.66
N THR A 70 60.59 94.56 -10.59
CA THR A 70 62.03 94.73 -10.40
C THR A 70 62.61 95.44 -11.62
N LYS A 71 63.11 96.65 -11.38
CA LYS A 71 63.91 97.45 -12.30
C LYS A 71 65.17 96.68 -12.68
N PHE A 72 65.36 96.45 -13.98
CA PHE A 72 66.65 96.11 -14.57
C PHE A 72 66.81 96.94 -15.85
N ASP A 73 66.86 98.25 -15.66
CA ASP A 73 67.32 99.26 -16.62
C ASP A 73 68.38 100.08 -15.90
N ASP A 74 69.58 99.54 -15.85
CA ASP A 74 70.85 100.27 -15.73
C ASP A 74 71.95 99.24 -16.00
N VAL A 75 73.08 99.68 -16.53
CA VAL A 75 74.22 98.83 -16.96
C VAL A 75 74.12 98.30 -18.41
N PHE A 76 73.80 99.15 -19.39
CA PHE A 76 74.59 99.28 -20.64
C PHE A 76 73.95 100.31 -21.60
N GLY A 77 74.36 101.58 -21.47
CA GLY A 77 74.76 102.39 -22.63
C GLY A 77 73.67 103.00 -23.52
N ALA A 78 72.82 103.87 -22.99
CA ALA A 78 72.24 104.96 -23.77
C ALA A 78 73.19 106.17 -23.73
N THR A 79 74.22 106.16 -24.57
CA THR A 79 75.05 107.35 -24.84
C THR A 79 74.31 108.26 -25.82
N ALA A 80 73.58 109.24 -25.29
CA ALA A 80 73.33 110.48 -26.00
C ALA A 80 74.46 111.46 -25.65
N ALA A 81 74.98 112.09 -26.71
CA ALA A 81 75.99 113.14 -26.76
C ALA A 81 77.48 112.69 -26.88
N SER A 82 78.05 113.08 -28.03
CA SER A 82 79.47 113.16 -28.41
C SER A 82 80.26 111.86 -28.63
N ASP A 83 80.32 111.40 -29.88
CA ASP A 83 81.49 110.66 -30.41
C ASP A 83 81.79 111.05 -31.88
N PRO A 84 82.98 111.58 -32.24
CA PRO A 84 83.32 112.03 -33.60
C PRO A 84 83.77 110.94 -34.59
N PHE A 85 83.75 109.64 -34.25
CA PHE A 85 84.32 108.59 -35.12
C PHE A 85 83.36 107.42 -35.40
N ASN A 86 82.78 107.40 -36.61
CA ASN A 86 81.96 106.31 -37.14
C ASN A 86 82.76 105.45 -38.15
N PHE A 87 83.02 104.18 -37.83
CA PHE A 87 83.79 103.22 -38.63
C PHE A 87 82.95 102.11 -39.32
N SER A 88 81.62 102.21 -39.41
CA SER A 88 80.75 101.10 -39.89
C SER A 88 80.66 100.92 -41.42
N ARG A 89 81.64 101.33 -42.22
CA ARG A 89 81.62 101.22 -43.70
C ARG A 89 82.61 100.22 -44.28
N GLN A 90 82.86 99.08 -43.62
CA GLN A 90 83.85 98.12 -44.12
C GLN A 90 83.41 96.66 -44.14
N ASN A 91 82.12 96.38 -44.36
CA ASN A 91 81.68 95.06 -44.81
C ASN A 91 80.61 95.20 -45.91
N GLY A 92 81.04 95.00 -47.16
CA GLY A 92 80.34 95.27 -48.42
C GLY A 92 79.15 94.36 -48.75
N MET A 93 78.22 94.20 -47.81
CA MET A 93 76.88 93.72 -48.11
C MET A 93 75.95 94.93 -48.18
N ARG A 94 75.31 95.17 -49.34
CA ARG A 94 74.32 96.25 -49.50
C ARG A 94 73.21 96.07 -48.47
N ARG A 95 72.79 97.16 -47.83
CA ARG A 95 71.76 97.19 -46.79
C ARG A 95 70.48 96.47 -47.24
N ASP A 96 70.10 96.67 -48.49
CA ASP A 96 68.92 96.07 -49.12
C ASP A 96 68.97 94.53 -49.15
N ASN A 97 70.15 93.93 -49.38
CA ASN A 97 70.31 92.46 -49.37
C ASN A 97 70.25 91.89 -47.95
N LYS A 98 70.70 92.64 -46.95
CA LYS A 98 70.57 92.27 -45.53
C LYS A 98 69.12 92.36 -45.08
N GLU A 99 68.39 93.40 -45.50
CA GLU A 99 66.97 93.59 -45.19
C GLU A 99 66.11 92.50 -45.86
N GLN A 100 66.37 92.15 -47.13
CA GLN A 100 65.69 91.03 -47.81
C GLN A 100 65.95 89.67 -47.15
N LEU A 101 67.18 89.39 -46.72
CA LEU A 101 67.51 88.16 -46.01
C LEU A 101 66.84 88.09 -44.63
N VAL A 102 66.75 89.22 -43.93
CA VAL A 102 66.03 89.34 -42.65
C VAL A 102 64.53 89.09 -42.85
N GLU A 103 63.91 89.66 -43.89
CA GLU A 103 62.50 89.41 -44.20
C GLU A 103 62.24 87.95 -44.56
N GLN A 104 63.10 87.33 -45.38
CA GLN A 104 63.01 85.92 -45.73
C GLN A 104 63.11 85.02 -44.49
N LEU A 105 64.16 85.20 -43.67
CA LEU A 105 64.33 84.42 -42.44
C LEU A 105 63.20 84.67 -41.44
N THR A 106 62.65 85.88 -41.37
CA THR A 106 61.50 86.21 -40.51
C THR A 106 60.22 85.51 -41.00
N ALA A 107 60.03 85.42 -42.32
CA ALA A 107 58.92 84.68 -42.91
C ALA A 107 59.06 83.16 -42.69
N GLU A 108 60.25 82.59 -42.87
CA GLU A 108 60.55 81.18 -42.60
C GLU A 108 60.38 80.86 -41.09
N LEU A 109 60.84 81.73 -40.20
CA LEU A 109 60.60 81.60 -38.76
C LEU A 109 59.11 81.67 -38.40
N ARG A 110 58.31 82.44 -39.16
CA ARG A 110 56.85 82.50 -38.97
C ARG A 110 56.19 81.20 -39.42
N SER A 111 56.55 80.68 -40.60
CA SER A 111 56.05 79.39 -41.12
C SER A 111 56.40 78.23 -40.18
N LEU A 112 57.66 78.13 -39.76
CA LEU A 112 58.11 77.09 -38.84
C LEU A 112 57.43 77.18 -37.47
N LYS A 113 57.11 78.40 -36.99
CA LYS A 113 56.32 78.58 -35.76
C LYS A 113 54.89 78.10 -35.96
N GLU A 114 54.26 78.41 -37.08
CA GLU A 114 52.91 77.94 -37.41
C GLU A 114 52.88 76.41 -37.52
N GLU A 115 53.83 75.80 -38.23
CA GLU A 115 53.99 74.33 -38.32
C GLU A 115 54.23 73.68 -36.96
N LEU A 116 55.03 74.30 -36.09
CA LEU A 116 55.22 73.81 -34.72
C LEU A 116 53.92 73.87 -33.92
N THR A 117 53.11 74.92 -34.09
CA THR A 117 51.82 75.04 -33.41
C THR A 117 50.80 74.03 -33.91
N THR A 118 50.76 73.75 -35.22
CA THR A 118 49.87 72.73 -35.79
C THR A 118 50.31 71.34 -35.33
N PHE A 119 51.60 71.02 -35.39
CA PHE A 119 52.15 69.75 -34.90
C PHE A 119 51.88 69.53 -33.40
N ARG A 120 52.05 70.57 -32.57
CA ARG A 120 51.69 70.52 -31.14
C ARG A 120 50.19 70.30 -30.94
N GLY A 121 49.35 70.93 -31.77
CA GLY A 121 47.91 70.74 -31.75
C GLY A 121 47.49 69.32 -32.12
N GLU A 122 48.09 68.74 -33.15
CA GLU A 122 47.87 67.37 -33.60
C GLU A 122 48.34 66.35 -32.56
N SER A 123 49.56 66.51 -32.02
CA SER A 123 50.08 65.69 -30.93
C SER A 123 49.17 65.75 -29.70
N SER A 124 48.70 66.94 -29.32
CA SER A 124 47.75 67.12 -28.20
C SER A 124 46.38 66.49 -28.48
N ARG A 125 45.93 66.40 -29.74
CA ARG A 125 44.71 65.68 -30.13
C ARG A 125 44.93 64.17 -30.04
N LEU A 126 46.07 63.66 -30.53
CA LEU A 126 46.42 62.24 -30.45
C LEU A 126 46.55 61.77 -29.00
N CYS A 127 47.24 62.54 -28.14
CA CYS A 127 47.34 62.24 -26.71
C CYS A 127 45.96 62.16 -26.04
N ARG A 128 45.04 63.09 -26.34
CA ARG A 128 43.66 63.03 -25.82
C ARG A 128 42.89 61.82 -26.34
N SER A 129 43.06 61.46 -27.61
CA SER A 129 42.43 60.25 -28.17
C SER A 129 42.96 58.97 -27.52
N LEU A 130 44.26 58.87 -27.28
CA LEU A 130 44.87 57.72 -26.60
C LEU A 130 44.46 57.65 -25.14
N GLN A 131 44.40 58.79 -24.43
CA GLN A 131 43.88 58.85 -23.07
C GLN A 131 42.43 58.39 -22.98
N GLY A 132 41.57 58.83 -23.91
CA GLY A 132 40.19 58.35 -24.00
C GLY A 132 40.12 56.83 -24.20
N ARG A 133 40.94 56.28 -25.10
CA ARG A 133 41.00 54.83 -25.34
C ARG A 133 41.50 54.04 -24.13
N VAL A 134 42.46 54.58 -23.38
CA VAL A 134 42.94 53.95 -22.13
C VAL A 134 41.81 53.93 -21.09
N SER A 135 41.11 55.05 -20.90
CA SER A 135 39.98 55.11 -19.96
C SER A 135 38.83 54.17 -20.35
N GLU A 136 38.54 54.02 -21.65
CA GLU A 136 37.57 53.02 -22.15
C GLU A 136 38.00 51.59 -21.79
N LEU A 137 39.26 51.22 -22.10
CA LEU A 137 39.78 49.87 -21.82
C LEU A 137 39.84 49.57 -20.31
N GLU A 138 40.15 50.57 -19.49
CA GLU A 138 40.11 50.45 -18.03
C GLU A 138 38.69 50.19 -17.52
N ALA A 139 37.69 50.88 -18.08
CA ALA A 139 36.28 50.66 -17.74
C ALA A 139 35.81 49.26 -18.17
N GLU A 140 36.15 48.84 -19.40
CA GLU A 140 35.84 47.49 -19.90
C GLU A 140 36.48 46.41 -19.01
N LEU A 141 37.74 46.58 -18.59
CA LEU A 141 38.42 45.63 -17.70
C LEU A 141 37.76 45.55 -16.32
N ALA A 142 37.32 46.69 -15.78
CA ALA A 142 36.60 46.74 -14.51
C ALA A 142 35.25 46.02 -14.60
N GLU A 143 34.51 46.22 -15.69
CA GLU A 143 33.25 45.53 -15.97
C GLU A 143 33.46 44.01 -16.11
N GLN A 144 34.44 43.58 -16.90
CA GLN A 144 34.80 42.16 -17.05
C GLN A 144 35.18 41.52 -15.71
N SER A 145 35.92 42.26 -14.86
CA SER A 145 36.30 41.79 -13.52
C SER A 145 35.10 41.67 -12.58
N HIS A 146 34.11 42.56 -12.70
CA HIS A 146 32.86 42.46 -11.95
C HIS A 146 32.03 41.26 -12.39
N LEU A 147 31.82 41.10 -13.69
CA LEU A 147 31.08 39.96 -14.26
C LEU A 147 31.71 38.62 -13.88
N LYS A 148 33.05 38.52 -13.92
CA LYS A 148 33.77 37.32 -13.47
C LYS A 148 33.54 37.01 -12.00
N ARG A 149 33.57 38.02 -11.12
CA ARG A 149 33.29 37.83 -9.68
C ARG A 149 31.86 37.37 -9.44
N GLN A 150 30.90 37.96 -10.17
CA GLN A 150 29.50 37.54 -10.09
C GLN A 150 29.32 36.09 -10.53
N ALA A 151 29.88 35.70 -11.68
CA ALA A 151 29.81 34.33 -12.19
C ALA A 151 30.47 33.31 -11.25
N LEU A 152 31.56 33.69 -10.56
CA LEU A 152 32.18 32.84 -9.54
C LEU A 152 31.26 32.64 -8.33
N GLY A 153 30.64 33.71 -7.82
CA GLY A 153 29.68 33.62 -6.72
C GLY A 153 28.45 32.76 -7.07
N GLU A 154 27.90 32.92 -8.27
CA GLU A 154 26.82 32.07 -8.78
C GLU A 154 27.27 30.59 -8.89
N SER A 155 28.49 30.33 -9.36
CA SER A 155 29.05 28.98 -9.44
C SER A 155 29.26 28.34 -8.07
N GLU A 156 29.68 29.11 -7.06
CA GLU A 156 29.84 28.64 -5.68
C GLU A 156 28.48 28.33 -5.04
N PHE A 157 27.49 29.19 -5.25
CA PHE A 157 26.12 28.96 -4.79
C PHE A 157 25.53 27.68 -5.38
N LEU A 158 25.64 27.50 -6.71
CA LEU A 158 25.16 26.29 -7.38
C LEU A 158 25.88 25.02 -6.92
N ARG A 159 27.18 25.10 -6.57
CA ARG A 159 27.89 23.96 -5.98
C ARG A 159 27.35 23.60 -4.60
N ALA A 160 27.09 24.58 -3.74
CA ALA A 160 26.53 24.34 -2.41
C ALA A 160 25.13 23.71 -2.51
N GLU A 161 24.26 24.23 -3.40
CA GLU A 161 22.93 23.68 -3.63
C GLU A 161 22.99 22.24 -4.16
N LEU A 162 23.94 21.92 -5.06
CA LEU A 162 24.17 20.55 -5.52
C LEU A 162 24.63 19.61 -4.40
N GLU A 163 25.43 20.08 -3.45
CA GLU A 163 25.86 19.28 -2.30
C GLU A 163 24.70 19.01 -1.34
N ASP A 164 23.85 19.99 -1.07
CA ASP A 164 22.66 19.80 -0.23
C ASP A 164 21.66 18.84 -0.89
N LEU A 165 21.44 18.94 -2.20
CA LEU A 165 20.62 17.99 -2.95
C LEU A 165 21.19 16.57 -2.92
N ARG A 166 22.52 16.41 -2.98
CA ARG A 166 23.16 15.09 -2.85
C ARG A 166 22.95 14.48 -1.47
N ARG A 167 23.08 15.28 -0.40
CA ARG A 167 22.82 14.82 0.97
C ARG A 167 21.36 14.39 1.15
N ALA A 168 20.42 15.20 0.67
CA ALA A 168 19.00 14.85 0.69
C ALA A 168 18.73 13.54 -0.06
N ARG A 169 19.32 13.36 -1.25
CA ARG A 169 19.24 12.11 -2.02
C ARG A 169 19.79 10.91 -1.24
N GLU A 170 20.94 11.04 -0.60
CA GLU A 170 21.51 9.97 0.22
C GLU A 170 20.62 9.58 1.39
N ASP A 171 19.98 10.55 2.05
CA ASP A 171 19.07 10.27 3.16
C ASP A 171 17.78 9.59 2.68
N THR A 172 17.22 10.02 1.54
CA THR A 172 16.08 9.31 0.91
C THR A 172 16.43 7.87 0.50
N GLU A 173 17.65 7.62 0.00
CA GLU A 173 18.10 6.26 -0.31
C GLU A 173 18.24 5.39 0.95
N LYS A 174 18.70 5.96 2.08
CA LYS A 174 18.76 5.24 3.37
C LYS A 174 17.36 4.89 3.86
N GLU A 175 16.42 5.82 3.78
CA GLU A 175 15.01 5.60 4.14
C GLU A 175 14.38 4.52 3.25
N GLN A 176 14.59 4.58 1.93
CA GLN A 176 14.14 3.53 1.01
C GLN A 176 14.69 2.15 1.39
N ARG A 177 15.99 2.03 1.70
CA ARG A 177 16.56 0.76 2.15
C ARG A 177 15.87 0.26 3.42
N SER A 178 15.63 1.14 4.40
CA SER A 178 14.90 0.77 5.62
C SER A 178 13.48 0.28 5.34
N LEU A 179 12.76 0.94 4.41
CA LEU A 179 11.41 0.53 3.99
C LEU A 179 11.44 -0.86 3.35
N THR A 180 12.41 -1.16 2.47
CA THR A 180 12.52 -2.50 1.87
C THR A 180 12.78 -3.59 2.91
N GLU A 181 13.52 -3.29 3.99
CA GLU A 181 13.70 -4.23 5.10
C GLU A 181 12.41 -4.46 5.90
N PHE A 182 11.63 -3.39 6.15
CA PHE A 182 10.32 -3.51 6.80
C PHE A 182 9.33 -4.31 5.94
N GLU A 183 9.28 -4.07 4.62
CA GLU A 183 8.46 -4.84 3.69
C GLU A 183 8.83 -6.32 3.70
N ARG A 184 10.13 -6.64 3.68
CA ARG A 184 10.60 -8.03 3.76
C ARG A 184 10.19 -8.71 5.08
N LYS A 185 10.26 -7.98 6.20
CA LYS A 185 9.79 -8.48 7.51
C LYS A 185 8.28 -8.67 7.53
N ALA A 186 7.51 -7.75 6.94
CA ALA A 186 6.06 -7.84 6.82
C ALA A 186 5.63 -9.05 5.98
N GLN A 187 6.26 -9.27 4.82
CA GLN A 187 6.02 -10.45 3.98
C GLN A 187 6.33 -11.76 4.72
N ALA A 188 7.45 -11.82 5.45
CA ALA A 188 7.79 -12.99 6.25
C ALA A 188 6.74 -13.26 7.35
N ASN A 189 6.18 -12.20 7.95
CA ASN A 189 5.11 -12.33 8.93
C ASN A 189 3.80 -12.81 8.29
N GLU A 190 3.41 -12.24 7.15
CA GLU A 190 2.23 -12.64 6.38
C GLU A 190 2.29 -14.13 5.95
N GLN A 191 3.47 -14.60 5.54
CA GLN A 191 3.70 -16.02 5.26
C GLN A 191 3.50 -16.90 6.51
N ARG A 192 3.93 -16.45 7.69
CA ARG A 192 3.71 -17.18 8.96
C ARG A 192 2.22 -17.24 9.30
N TYR A 193 1.49 -16.14 9.15
CA TYR A 193 0.03 -16.10 9.36
C TYR A 193 -0.70 -17.01 8.38
N THR A 194 -0.30 -17.02 7.11
CA THR A 194 -0.88 -17.92 6.10
C THR A 194 -0.69 -19.38 6.47
N LYS A 195 0.53 -19.79 6.86
CA LYS A 195 0.80 -21.16 7.34
C LYS A 195 -0.01 -21.52 8.58
N LEU A 196 -0.17 -20.59 9.52
CA LEU A 196 -0.98 -20.82 10.73
C LEU A 196 -2.46 -20.98 10.37
N LYS A 197 -2.96 -20.16 9.45
CA LYS A 197 -4.33 -20.25 8.93
C LYS A 197 -4.57 -21.59 8.25
N GLU A 198 -3.65 -22.05 7.41
CA GLU A 198 -3.69 -23.38 6.78
C GLU A 198 -3.80 -24.48 7.85
N LYS A 199 -2.93 -24.46 8.87
CA LYS A 199 -2.96 -25.43 9.98
C LYS A 199 -4.27 -25.38 10.77
N TYR A 200 -4.81 -24.19 11.03
CA TYR A 200 -6.10 -24.04 11.68
C TYR A 200 -7.23 -24.62 10.81
N THR A 201 -7.22 -24.35 9.51
CA THR A 201 -8.22 -24.92 8.58
C THR A 201 -8.12 -26.44 8.48
N GLU A 202 -6.91 -27.01 8.44
CA GLU A 202 -6.67 -28.46 8.50
C GLU A 202 -7.24 -29.06 9.79
N LEU A 203 -7.01 -28.40 10.93
CA LEU A 203 -7.51 -28.86 12.22
C LEU A 203 -9.04 -28.84 12.30
N VAL A 204 -9.68 -27.76 11.83
CA VAL A 204 -11.14 -27.65 11.78
C VAL A 204 -11.74 -28.69 10.84
N GLN A 205 -11.16 -28.88 9.65
CA GLN A 205 -11.59 -29.91 8.71
C GLN A 205 -11.43 -31.31 9.31
N GLY A 206 -10.28 -31.61 9.92
CA GLY A 206 -10.02 -32.87 10.60
C GLY A 206 -10.98 -33.14 11.75
N HIS A 207 -11.33 -32.12 12.54
CA HIS A 207 -12.33 -32.25 13.59
C HIS A 207 -13.72 -32.59 13.01
N ALA A 208 -14.13 -31.91 11.94
CA ALA A 208 -15.39 -32.20 11.27
C ALA A 208 -15.43 -33.61 10.67
N GLU A 209 -14.33 -34.10 10.10
CA GLU A 209 -14.20 -35.47 9.63
C GLU A 209 -14.27 -36.50 10.76
N LEU A 210 -13.60 -36.24 11.89
CA LEU A 210 -13.66 -37.10 13.06
C LEU A 210 -15.09 -37.18 13.63
N LEU A 211 -15.83 -36.07 13.66
CA LEU A 211 -17.24 -36.07 14.06
C LEU A 211 -18.09 -36.93 13.13
N ARG A 212 -17.87 -36.85 11.81
CA ARG A 212 -18.57 -37.72 10.84
C ARG A 212 -18.22 -39.21 11.03
N LYS A 213 -16.93 -39.52 11.22
CA LYS A 213 -16.46 -40.89 11.48
C LYS A 213 -17.04 -41.43 12.80
N ASN A 214 -17.10 -40.61 13.84
CA ASN A 214 -17.67 -41.01 15.12
C ASN A 214 -19.17 -41.29 15.01
N ALA A 215 -19.92 -40.45 14.29
CA ALA A 215 -21.34 -40.68 13.99
C ALA A 215 -21.55 -41.98 13.19
N GLU A 216 -20.71 -42.25 12.19
CA GLU A 216 -20.79 -43.48 11.39
C GLU A 216 -20.45 -44.72 12.21
N VAL A 217 -19.40 -44.70 13.03
CA VAL A 217 -19.07 -45.81 13.95
C VAL A 217 -20.21 -46.05 14.94
N THR A 218 -20.80 -44.98 15.48
CA THR A 218 -21.97 -45.09 16.38
C THR A 218 -23.14 -45.78 15.69
N ARG A 219 -23.40 -45.45 14.41
CA ARG A 219 -24.42 -46.10 13.58
C ARG A 219 -24.08 -47.57 13.30
N GLN A 220 -22.83 -47.89 13.01
CA GLN A 220 -22.40 -49.27 12.79
C GLN A 220 -22.54 -50.12 14.06
N VAL A 221 -22.19 -49.56 15.23
CA VAL A 221 -22.36 -50.24 16.52
C VAL A 221 -23.83 -50.49 16.85
N SER A 222 -24.73 -49.55 16.56
CA SER A 222 -26.16 -49.76 16.79
C SER A 222 -26.74 -50.86 15.89
N VAL A 223 -26.35 -50.88 14.61
CA VAL A 223 -26.74 -51.94 13.66
C VAL A 223 -26.18 -53.30 14.10
N ALA A 224 -24.91 -53.37 14.50
CA ALA A 224 -24.29 -54.60 14.98
C ALA A 224 -24.97 -55.13 16.25
N ARG A 225 -25.35 -54.25 17.19
CA ARG A 225 -26.11 -54.63 18.38
C ARG A 225 -27.47 -55.21 18.04
N ALA A 226 -28.23 -54.58 17.13
CA ALA A 226 -29.52 -55.08 16.69
C ALA A 226 -29.39 -56.48 16.04
N ALA A 227 -28.41 -56.67 15.16
CA ALA A 227 -28.13 -57.97 14.56
C ALA A 227 -27.74 -59.03 15.62
N GLN A 228 -26.96 -58.64 16.63
CA GLN A 228 -26.57 -59.55 17.71
C GLN A 228 -27.76 -59.94 18.60
N GLU A 229 -28.69 -59.03 18.87
CA GLU A 229 -29.93 -59.32 19.58
C GLU A 229 -30.81 -60.33 18.81
N GLU A 230 -30.93 -60.18 17.49
CA GLU A 230 -31.63 -61.15 16.64
C GLU A 230 -30.96 -62.53 16.67
N VAL A 231 -29.63 -62.59 16.56
CA VAL A 231 -28.86 -63.85 16.66
C VAL A 231 -29.06 -64.51 18.02
N GLU A 232 -29.06 -63.74 19.12
CA GLU A 232 -29.32 -64.29 20.45
C GLU A 232 -30.74 -64.83 20.61
N LEU A 233 -31.72 -64.18 20.01
CA LEU A 233 -33.12 -64.62 20.00
C LEU A 233 -33.25 -65.94 19.24
N VAL A 234 -32.73 -66.03 18.02
CA VAL A 234 -32.69 -67.28 17.23
C VAL A 234 -31.95 -68.38 18.00
N ARG A 235 -30.84 -68.05 18.68
CA ARG A 235 -30.10 -69.02 19.50
C ARG A 235 -30.89 -69.47 20.73
N ARG A 236 -31.72 -68.62 21.35
CA ARG A 236 -32.65 -69.05 22.42
C ARG A 236 -33.71 -69.99 21.87
N GLU A 237 -34.37 -69.63 20.78
CA GLU A 237 -35.39 -70.48 20.16
C GLU A 237 -34.83 -71.85 19.78
N MET A 238 -33.64 -71.90 19.17
CA MET A 238 -33.00 -73.16 18.83
C MET A 238 -32.62 -73.98 20.06
N ARG A 239 -32.16 -73.34 21.16
CA ARG A 239 -31.90 -74.06 22.42
C ARG A 239 -33.15 -74.68 23.00
N GLU A 240 -34.28 -73.97 22.97
CA GLU A 240 -35.56 -74.51 23.43
C GLU A 240 -36.07 -75.64 22.53
N LYS A 241 -35.95 -75.53 21.20
CA LYS A 241 -36.26 -76.62 20.26
C LYS A 241 -35.39 -77.86 20.51
N VAL A 242 -34.09 -77.69 20.75
CA VAL A 242 -33.18 -78.80 21.07
C VAL A 242 -33.54 -79.46 22.39
N LYS A 243 -33.90 -78.68 23.43
CA LYS A 243 -34.39 -79.24 24.70
C LYS A 243 -35.68 -80.03 24.50
N ALA A 244 -36.66 -79.47 23.79
CA ALA A 244 -37.92 -80.13 23.50
C ALA A 244 -37.70 -81.46 22.76
N ALA A 245 -36.88 -81.46 21.71
CA ALA A 245 -36.52 -82.68 20.97
C ALA A 245 -35.79 -83.72 21.86
N ARG A 246 -34.92 -83.28 22.78
CA ARG A 246 -34.27 -84.17 23.76
C ARG A 246 -35.26 -84.79 24.72
N GLU A 247 -36.20 -84.02 25.25
CA GLU A 247 -37.22 -84.54 26.15
C GLU A 247 -38.19 -85.47 25.43
N GLU A 248 -38.60 -85.15 24.20
CA GLU A 248 -39.36 -86.07 23.33
C GLU A 248 -38.61 -87.38 23.09
N ALA A 249 -37.30 -87.33 22.78
CA ALA A 249 -36.49 -88.52 22.58
C ALA A 249 -36.37 -89.36 23.87
N LYS A 250 -36.13 -88.73 25.03
CA LYS A 250 -36.13 -89.42 26.32
C LYS A 250 -37.47 -90.08 26.61
N GLN A 251 -38.57 -89.37 26.31
CA GLN A 251 -39.92 -89.89 26.51
C GLN A 251 -40.19 -91.09 25.60
N ARG A 252 -39.81 -91.03 24.31
CA ARG A 252 -39.89 -92.17 23.39
C ARG A 252 -39.10 -93.39 23.90
N VAL A 253 -37.89 -93.19 24.42
CA VAL A 253 -37.10 -94.27 25.01
C VAL A 253 -37.79 -94.86 26.24
N ARG A 254 -38.35 -94.02 27.12
CA ARG A 254 -39.13 -94.49 28.28
C ARG A 254 -40.36 -95.28 27.86
N ASP A 255 -41.09 -94.80 26.85
CA ASP A 255 -42.29 -95.45 26.34
C ASP A 255 -41.94 -96.80 25.69
N GLN A 256 -40.86 -96.86 24.89
CA GLN A 256 -40.32 -98.11 24.36
C GLN A 256 -39.90 -99.08 25.47
N LEU A 257 -39.21 -98.60 26.50
CA LEU A 257 -38.82 -99.43 27.64
C LEU A 257 -40.03 -99.93 28.42
N ALA A 258 -41.05 -99.09 28.62
CA ALA A 258 -42.30 -99.46 29.27
C ALA A 258 -43.07 -100.50 28.43
N ALA A 259 -43.11 -100.34 27.11
CA ALA A 259 -43.68 -101.33 26.20
C ALA A 259 -42.93 -102.67 26.27
N MET A 260 -41.59 -102.65 26.21
CA MET A 260 -40.76 -103.86 26.38
C MET A 260 -40.97 -104.53 27.74
N ARG A 261 -41.09 -103.75 28.82
CA ARG A 261 -41.41 -104.27 30.15
C ARG A 261 -42.80 -104.90 30.19
N ARG A 262 -43.81 -104.29 29.57
CA ARG A 262 -45.17 -104.88 29.48
C ARG A 262 -45.15 -106.20 28.71
N THR A 263 -44.46 -106.27 27.58
CA THR A 263 -44.35 -107.51 26.79
C THR A 263 -43.55 -108.58 27.54
N ALA A 264 -42.46 -108.20 28.21
CA ALA A 264 -41.68 -109.12 29.03
C ALA A 264 -42.47 -109.60 30.26
N LEU A 265 -43.21 -108.73 30.94
CA LEU A 265 -44.12 -109.10 32.03
C LEU A 265 -45.27 -109.98 31.54
N GLN A 266 -45.83 -109.75 30.34
CA GLN A 266 -46.79 -110.67 29.74
C GLN A 266 -46.16 -112.05 29.46
N GLY A 267 -44.92 -112.09 28.96
CA GLY A 267 -44.17 -113.32 28.78
C GLY A 267 -43.92 -114.04 30.11
N ALA A 268 -43.48 -113.30 31.12
CA ALA A 268 -43.25 -113.80 32.47
C ALA A 268 -44.56 -114.18 33.18
N LEU A 269 -45.69 -113.53 32.89
CA LEU A 269 -47.01 -113.91 33.42
C LEU A 269 -47.53 -115.17 32.74
N LYS A 270 -47.31 -115.36 31.44
CA LYS A 270 -47.60 -116.64 30.77
C LYS A 270 -46.71 -117.78 31.29
N GLU A 271 -45.45 -117.47 31.56
CA GLU A 271 -44.50 -118.40 32.16
C GLU A 271 -44.80 -118.65 33.64
N ALA A 272 -45.24 -117.63 34.39
CA ALA A 272 -45.71 -117.76 35.76
C ALA A 272 -47.09 -118.43 35.81
N GLU A 273 -47.95 -118.32 34.81
CA GLU A 273 -49.17 -119.15 34.68
C GLU A 273 -48.79 -120.62 34.42
N ARG A 274 -47.72 -120.87 33.67
CA ARG A 274 -47.14 -122.22 33.50
C ARG A 274 -46.59 -122.74 34.83
N ILE A 275 -45.82 -121.92 35.54
CA ILE A 275 -45.20 -122.25 36.83
C ILE A 275 -46.24 -122.31 37.97
N ILE A 276 -47.29 -121.49 38.00
CA ILE A 276 -48.39 -121.54 38.98
C ILE A 276 -49.27 -122.77 38.71
N ARG A 277 -49.39 -123.21 37.45
CA ARG A 277 -49.96 -124.53 37.14
C ARG A 277 -49.12 -125.67 37.74
N ASP A 278 -47.79 -125.50 37.75
CA ASP A 278 -46.85 -126.44 38.37
C ASP A 278 -46.65 -126.23 39.89
N SER A 279 -47.00 -125.05 40.42
CA SER A 279 -46.74 -124.61 41.80
C SER A 279 -48.03 -124.34 42.59
N LEU A 280 -49.18 -124.82 42.09
CA LEU A 280 -50.38 -125.10 42.89
C LEU A 280 -50.20 -126.37 43.74
N VAL A 281 -48.96 -126.63 44.15
CA VAL A 281 -48.51 -127.46 45.26
C VAL A 281 -47.62 -126.53 46.10
N GLN A 282 -48.17 -126.03 47.22
CA GLN A 282 -47.48 -125.38 48.36
C GLN A 282 -47.38 -123.83 48.40
N THR A 283 -48.48 -123.24 48.89
CA THR A 283 -48.68 -122.24 49.97
C THR A 283 -47.59 -121.26 50.49
N GLU A 284 -48.05 -119.99 50.62
CA GLU A 284 -47.97 -119.03 51.77
C GLU A 284 -46.82 -117.98 51.94
N ASN A 285 -47.17 -116.70 51.70
CA ASN A 285 -47.03 -115.41 52.46
C ASN A 285 -45.88 -115.14 53.49
N PRO A 286 -45.60 -113.88 53.95
CA PRO A 286 -45.78 -112.52 53.37
C PRO A 286 -44.65 -111.48 53.69
N ALA A 287 -44.83 -110.25 53.17
CA ALA A 287 -44.52 -108.92 53.75
C ALA A 287 -43.10 -108.29 53.69
N HIS A 288 -43.02 -107.09 53.07
CA HIS A 288 -42.52 -105.84 53.68
C HIS A 288 -42.81 -104.60 52.79
N ALA A 289 -43.48 -103.58 53.33
CA ALA A 289 -43.47 -102.22 52.78
C ALA A 289 -43.83 -101.16 53.85
N GLY A 290 -43.09 -100.05 53.87
CA GLY A 290 -43.42 -98.75 54.47
C GLY A 290 -42.43 -97.71 53.90
N CYS A 291 -42.88 -96.73 53.10
CA CYS A 291 -43.34 -95.37 53.51
C CYS A 291 -42.15 -94.52 54.02
N THR A 292 -41.87 -93.27 53.63
CA THR A 292 -42.67 -92.07 53.25
C THR A 292 -41.78 -91.13 52.40
N GLY A 293 -42.26 -90.32 51.45
CA GLY A 293 -42.95 -89.05 51.68
C GLY A 293 -42.07 -88.08 52.48
N THR A 294 -41.59 -86.97 51.93
CA THR A 294 -42.34 -85.70 51.99
C THR A 294 -41.68 -84.58 51.17
N ALA A 295 -42.54 -83.72 50.62
CA ALA A 295 -42.23 -82.48 49.92
C ALA A 295 -41.98 -81.32 50.90
N GLY A 296 -41.25 -80.30 50.45
CA GLY A 296 -41.00 -79.08 51.22
C GLY A 296 -40.69 -77.90 50.30
N THR A 297 -41.58 -76.93 50.37
CA THR A 297 -41.82 -75.77 49.49
C THR A 297 -40.91 -74.57 49.79
N SER A 298 -41.07 -73.54 48.95
CA SER A 298 -40.83 -72.09 49.15
C SER A 298 -39.55 -71.51 48.55
N ARG A 299 -39.43 -70.24 48.11
CA ARG A 299 -40.26 -69.17 47.52
C ARG A 299 -39.33 -67.92 47.55
N SER A 300 -39.45 -67.05 46.56
CA SER A 300 -39.15 -65.59 46.56
C SER A 300 -37.74 -65.02 46.26
N ARG A 301 -37.69 -64.34 45.10
CA ARG A 301 -37.37 -62.92 44.79
C ARG A 301 -35.95 -62.33 45.04
N PRO A 302 -35.48 -61.51 44.09
CA PRO A 302 -34.94 -60.16 44.38
C PRO A 302 -35.48 -59.03 43.42
N PRO A 303 -35.08 -57.74 43.58
CA PRO A 303 -35.87 -56.52 43.27
C PRO A 303 -35.41 -55.72 42.03
N PRO A 304 -36.02 -54.54 41.71
CA PRO A 304 -35.64 -53.67 40.58
C PRO A 304 -35.12 -52.27 41.01
N LEU A 305 -34.22 -51.67 40.22
CA LEU A 305 -33.85 -50.23 40.19
C LEU A 305 -33.08 -49.92 38.87
N PRO A 306 -32.86 -48.65 38.46
CA PRO A 306 -33.86 -47.60 38.15
C PRO A 306 -33.55 -46.82 36.85
N ALA A 307 -34.57 -46.20 36.26
CA ALA A 307 -34.45 -45.22 35.18
C ALA A 307 -34.10 -43.83 35.75
N ARG A 308 -32.91 -43.29 35.45
CA ARG A 308 -32.55 -41.89 35.77
C ARG A 308 -31.38 -41.39 34.92
N LEU A 309 -31.64 -40.97 33.67
CA LEU A 309 -30.62 -40.34 32.82
C LEU A 309 -31.17 -39.51 31.64
N LEU A 310 -32.29 -38.80 31.82
CA LEU A 310 -32.89 -38.01 30.72
C LEU A 310 -33.48 -36.66 31.13
N VAL A 311 -33.00 -36.05 32.22
CA VAL A 311 -33.49 -34.72 32.67
C VAL A 311 -32.37 -33.68 32.85
N GLN A 312 -31.09 -34.03 32.66
CA GLN A 312 -29.98 -33.11 32.96
C GLN A 312 -29.31 -32.48 31.72
N LEU A 313 -29.89 -32.64 30.53
CA LEU A 313 -29.35 -32.13 29.26
C LEU A 313 -30.15 -30.97 28.64
N THR A 314 -31.18 -30.46 29.32
CA THR A 314 -32.02 -29.34 28.82
C THR A 314 -31.89 -28.04 29.61
N LEU A 315 -31.08 -27.98 30.67
CA LEU A 315 -30.98 -26.80 31.55
C LEU A 315 -29.73 -25.92 31.36
N SER A 316 -28.79 -26.28 30.49
CA SER A 316 -27.51 -25.54 30.34
C SER A 316 -27.44 -24.59 29.13
N SER A 317 -28.45 -24.56 28.24
CA SER A 317 -28.42 -23.74 27.01
C SER A 317 -29.11 -22.38 27.10
N ARG A 318 -29.61 -21.97 28.29
CA ARG A 318 -30.39 -20.72 28.45
C ARG A 318 -29.61 -19.51 28.99
N LYS A 319 -28.30 -19.60 29.25
CA LYS A 319 -27.52 -18.56 29.94
C LYS A 319 -26.43 -17.84 29.13
N LEU A 320 -26.39 -17.99 27.80
CA LEU A 320 -25.48 -17.22 26.94
C LEU A 320 -26.29 -16.44 25.90
N ARG A 321 -26.82 -15.28 26.30
CA ARG A 321 -27.45 -14.33 25.37
C ARG A 321 -26.69 -12.99 25.54
N PRO A 322 -25.92 -12.54 24.53
CA PRO A 322 -25.36 -11.19 24.56
C PRO A 322 -26.50 -10.18 24.55
N ARG A 323 -26.47 -9.20 25.45
CA ARG A 323 -27.37 -8.03 25.46
C ARG A 323 -26.72 -6.94 24.60
N GLY A 324 -26.95 -7.00 23.29
CA GLY A 324 -26.67 -5.90 22.36
C GLY A 324 -27.98 -5.17 22.02
N LEU A 325 -27.90 -3.84 21.84
CA LEU A 325 -29.00 -2.87 21.74
C LEU A 325 -30.30 -3.43 21.11
N GLU A 326 -31.37 -3.46 21.90
CA GLU A 326 -32.73 -3.73 21.43
C GLU A 326 -33.23 -2.57 20.55
N LEU A 327 -33.05 -2.69 19.23
CA LEU A 327 -34.08 -2.23 18.30
C LEU A 327 -35.36 -2.96 18.71
N GLN A 328 -36.46 -2.22 18.94
CA GLN A 328 -37.69 -2.78 19.52
C GLN A 328 -38.07 -4.08 18.80
N GLN A 329 -37.91 -5.23 19.48
CA GLN A 329 -38.04 -6.58 18.91
C GLN A 329 -39.41 -6.82 18.25
N GLY A 330 -40.41 -6.00 18.57
CA GLY A 330 -41.74 -6.02 17.99
C GLY A 330 -41.85 -5.47 16.57
N GLU A 331 -40.86 -4.76 16.01
CA GLU A 331 -40.98 -4.08 14.70
C GLU A 331 -40.01 -4.61 13.62
N LEU A 332 -39.12 -5.55 13.96
CA LEU A 332 -38.07 -6.04 13.04
C LEU A 332 -38.62 -6.69 11.76
N GLY A 333 -39.81 -7.31 11.82
CA GLY A 333 -40.44 -7.93 10.66
C GLY A 333 -40.87 -6.92 9.59
N ASP A 334 -41.46 -5.81 10.02
CA ASP A 334 -41.88 -4.74 9.09
C ASP A 334 -40.62 -4.00 8.57
N LEU A 335 -39.62 -3.82 9.43
CA LEU A 335 -38.37 -3.14 9.07
C LEU A 335 -37.53 -3.90 8.03
N VAL A 336 -37.43 -5.22 8.12
CA VAL A 336 -36.69 -6.00 7.10
C VAL A 336 -37.36 -5.95 5.74
N GLU A 337 -38.69 -6.04 5.70
CA GLU A 337 -39.43 -5.96 4.44
C GLU A 337 -39.36 -4.54 3.84
N GLN A 338 -39.51 -3.51 4.69
CA GLN A 338 -39.32 -2.11 4.30
C GLN A 338 -37.92 -1.86 3.76
N GLU A 339 -36.87 -2.36 4.43
CA GLU A 339 -35.49 -2.13 4.01
C GLU A 339 -35.16 -2.84 2.70
N MET A 340 -35.59 -4.09 2.54
CA MET A 340 -35.42 -4.84 1.30
C MET A 340 -36.20 -4.20 0.13
N ALA A 341 -37.37 -3.62 0.41
CA ALA A 341 -38.14 -2.85 -0.59
C ALA A 341 -37.44 -1.54 -0.95
N ALA A 342 -36.99 -0.76 0.05
CA ALA A 342 -36.26 0.49 -0.15
C ALA A 342 -34.96 0.26 -0.93
N THR A 343 -34.22 -0.81 -0.62
CA THR A 343 -33.00 -1.19 -1.34
C THR A 343 -33.31 -1.54 -2.80
N SER A 344 -34.39 -2.28 -3.07
CA SER A 344 -34.83 -2.58 -4.44
C SER A 344 -35.15 -1.31 -5.23
N VAL A 345 -35.89 -0.37 -4.63
CA VAL A 345 -36.22 0.92 -5.25
C VAL A 345 -34.96 1.75 -5.53
N THR A 346 -34.04 1.81 -4.57
CA THR A 346 -32.76 2.54 -4.73
C THR A 346 -31.94 1.96 -5.89
N VAL A 347 -31.87 0.63 -6.03
CA VAL A 347 -31.15 -0.03 -7.14
C VAL A 347 -31.84 0.19 -8.47
N GLU A 348 -33.17 0.14 -8.53
CA GLU A 348 -33.92 0.43 -9.77
C GLU A 348 -33.79 1.90 -10.18
N THR A 349 -33.81 2.82 -9.21
CA THR A 349 -33.56 4.25 -9.44
C THR A 349 -32.13 4.50 -9.92
N ALA A 350 -31.15 3.80 -9.34
CA ALA A 350 -29.75 3.87 -9.76
C ALA A 350 -29.57 3.36 -11.19
N ALA A 351 -30.20 2.24 -11.55
CA ALA A 351 -30.18 1.70 -12.90
C ALA A 351 -30.77 2.70 -13.92
N ALA A 352 -31.96 3.25 -13.62
CA ALA A 352 -32.62 4.22 -14.49
C ALA A 352 -31.78 5.48 -14.70
N ARG A 353 -31.13 6.00 -13.64
CA ARG A 353 -30.26 7.17 -13.74
C ARG A 353 -28.99 6.89 -14.54
N ILE A 354 -28.43 5.68 -14.46
CA ILE A 354 -27.29 5.28 -15.31
C ILE A 354 -27.70 5.16 -16.79
N GLU A 355 -28.89 4.64 -17.07
CA GLU A 355 -29.44 4.58 -18.44
C GLU A 355 -29.72 5.99 -19.00
N GLU A 356 -30.23 6.90 -18.18
CA GLU A 356 -30.39 8.31 -18.53
C GLU A 356 -29.03 8.95 -18.85
N MET A 357 -28.02 8.76 -18.00
CA MET A 357 -26.65 9.23 -18.26
C MET A 357 -26.07 8.65 -19.56
N LEU A 358 -26.35 7.38 -19.86
CA LEU A 358 -25.91 6.74 -21.10
C LEU A 358 -26.55 7.39 -22.32
N SER A 359 -27.85 7.66 -22.27
CA SER A 359 -28.57 8.34 -23.34
C SER A 359 -28.09 9.79 -23.53
N ALA A 360 -27.85 10.52 -22.43
CA ALA A 360 -27.36 11.89 -22.45
C ALA A 360 -25.91 11.96 -22.98
N SER A 361 -25.04 11.02 -22.58
CA SER A 361 -23.66 10.96 -23.07
C SER A 361 -23.60 10.72 -24.58
N ARG A 362 -24.47 9.87 -25.15
CA ARG A 362 -24.57 9.68 -26.61
C ARG A 362 -24.98 10.94 -27.38
N ALA A 363 -25.74 11.84 -26.74
CA ALA A 363 -26.18 13.08 -27.36
C ALA A 363 -25.15 14.22 -27.25
N VAL A 364 -24.33 14.21 -26.20
CA VAL A 364 -23.42 15.32 -25.85
C VAL A 364 -21.97 15.02 -26.21
N ASP A 365 -21.48 13.79 -26.00
CA ASP A 365 -20.10 13.42 -26.25
C ASP A 365 -19.92 12.94 -27.70
N THR A 366 -18.76 13.23 -28.29
CA THR A 366 -18.41 12.82 -29.67
C THR A 366 -17.06 12.11 -29.74
N GLY A 367 -16.90 11.23 -30.72
CA GLY A 367 -15.65 10.51 -30.99
C GLY A 367 -15.27 9.52 -29.87
N MET A 368 -13.98 9.39 -29.60
CA MET A 368 -13.46 8.40 -28.65
C MET A 368 -13.98 8.58 -27.21
N LYS A 369 -14.26 9.82 -26.78
CA LYS A 369 -14.83 10.10 -25.45
C LYS A 369 -16.22 9.45 -25.29
N MET A 370 -17.04 9.51 -26.34
CA MET A 370 -18.35 8.88 -26.37
C MET A 370 -18.24 7.35 -26.27
N GLU A 371 -17.36 6.73 -27.05
CA GLU A 371 -17.15 5.27 -27.03
C GLU A 371 -16.70 4.76 -25.65
N VAL A 372 -15.80 5.51 -25.00
CA VAL A 372 -15.30 5.19 -23.67
C VAL A 372 -16.40 5.35 -22.62
N ASN A 373 -17.14 6.45 -22.65
CA ASN A 373 -18.24 6.73 -21.72
C ASN A 373 -19.37 5.71 -21.86
N GLU A 374 -19.74 5.34 -23.09
CA GLU A 374 -20.75 4.33 -23.38
C GLU A 374 -20.35 2.96 -22.82
N ARG A 375 -19.10 2.54 -23.00
CA ARG A 375 -18.60 1.26 -22.46
C ARG A 375 -18.69 1.24 -20.93
N ILE A 376 -18.28 2.32 -20.26
CA ILE A 376 -18.36 2.42 -18.79
C ILE A 376 -19.82 2.34 -18.34
N LEU A 377 -20.70 3.16 -18.88
CA LEU A 377 -22.10 3.22 -18.44
C LEU A 377 -22.87 1.94 -18.77
N SER A 378 -22.58 1.29 -19.90
CA SER A 378 -23.11 -0.03 -20.23
C SER A 378 -22.68 -1.08 -19.19
N SER A 379 -21.40 -1.08 -18.78
CA SER A 379 -20.92 -1.99 -17.73
C SER A 379 -21.56 -1.71 -16.37
N CYS A 380 -21.79 -0.43 -16.01
CA CYS A 380 -22.47 -0.04 -14.77
C CYS A 380 -23.95 -0.46 -14.78
N THR A 381 -24.61 -0.32 -15.93
CA THR A 381 -26.00 -0.79 -16.14
C THR A 381 -26.09 -2.30 -15.94
N GLY A 382 -25.18 -3.07 -16.55
CA GLY A 382 -25.12 -4.53 -16.39
C GLY A 382 -24.90 -4.94 -14.93
N LEU A 383 -24.07 -4.21 -14.19
CA LEU A 383 -23.89 -4.44 -12.75
C LEU A 383 -25.16 -4.16 -11.96
N MET A 384 -25.85 -3.05 -12.19
CA MET A 384 -27.12 -2.74 -11.50
C MET A 384 -28.21 -3.78 -11.80
N GLN A 385 -28.28 -4.28 -13.03
CA GLN A 385 -29.20 -5.37 -13.40
C GLN A 385 -28.88 -6.67 -12.64
N ALA A 386 -27.60 -7.02 -12.52
CA ALA A 386 -27.18 -8.20 -11.73
C ALA A 386 -27.49 -8.02 -10.23
N VAL A 387 -27.31 -6.82 -9.68
CA VAL A 387 -27.64 -6.50 -8.28
C VAL A 387 -29.15 -6.60 -8.05
N ARG A 388 -29.96 -6.10 -8.98
CA ARG A 388 -31.43 -6.23 -8.94
C ARG A 388 -31.86 -7.70 -8.92
N GLU A 389 -31.30 -8.53 -9.80
CA GLU A 389 -31.60 -9.97 -9.81
C GLU A 389 -31.22 -10.65 -8.48
N LEU A 390 -30.09 -10.25 -7.88
CA LEU A 390 -29.64 -10.77 -6.59
C LEU A 390 -30.59 -10.39 -5.45
N ILE A 391 -31.05 -9.13 -5.39
CA ILE A 391 -32.00 -8.66 -4.37
C ILE A 391 -33.31 -9.44 -4.49
N LEU A 392 -33.84 -9.59 -5.70
CA LEU A 392 -35.06 -10.38 -5.94
C LEU A 392 -34.87 -11.84 -5.52
N SER A 393 -33.74 -12.46 -5.88
CA SER A 393 -33.41 -13.84 -5.47
C SER A 393 -33.24 -13.97 -3.95
N SER A 394 -32.74 -12.93 -3.27
CA SER A 394 -32.64 -12.90 -1.80
C SER A 394 -34.03 -12.79 -1.17
N LYS A 395 -34.92 -11.95 -1.70
CA LYS A 395 -36.32 -11.84 -1.23
C LYS A 395 -37.08 -13.17 -1.42
N ASP A 396 -36.89 -13.82 -2.57
CA ASP A 396 -37.49 -15.14 -2.84
C ASP A 396 -36.99 -16.19 -1.83
N LEU A 397 -35.68 -16.23 -1.55
CA LEU A 397 -35.13 -17.13 -0.55
C LEU A 397 -35.63 -16.82 0.87
N GLN A 398 -35.74 -15.55 1.25
CA GLN A 398 -36.29 -15.15 2.56
C GLN A 398 -37.75 -15.60 2.72
N ARG A 399 -38.56 -15.50 1.65
CA ARG A 399 -39.94 -15.98 1.63
C ARG A 399 -40.01 -17.51 1.82
N ASP A 400 -39.17 -18.27 1.12
CA ASP A 400 -39.08 -19.73 1.33
C ASP A 400 -38.70 -20.09 2.77
N ILE A 401 -37.72 -19.39 3.36
CA ILE A 401 -37.28 -19.60 4.75
C ILE A 401 -38.43 -19.34 5.72
N LEU A 402 -39.22 -18.28 5.47
CA LEU A 402 -40.40 -17.97 6.27
C LEU A 402 -41.46 -19.06 6.15
N GLU A 403 -41.80 -19.48 4.93
CA GLU A 403 -42.84 -20.48 4.66
C GLU A 403 -42.49 -21.84 5.28
N CYS A 404 -41.24 -22.28 5.16
CA CYS A 404 -40.77 -23.54 5.74
C CYS A 404 -40.54 -23.45 7.26
N GLY A 405 -40.18 -22.26 7.78
CA GLY A 405 -39.68 -22.10 9.15
C GLY A 405 -40.69 -21.56 10.18
N ARG A 406 -41.76 -20.88 9.75
CA ARG A 406 -42.67 -20.18 10.67
C ARG A 406 -43.65 -21.10 11.41
N GLY A 407 -43.99 -22.25 10.85
CA GLY A 407 -45.04 -23.13 11.39
C GLY A 407 -46.36 -22.37 11.57
N ALA A 408 -46.90 -22.36 12.79
CA ALA A 408 -48.12 -21.62 13.14
C ALA A 408 -47.88 -20.13 13.46
N ALA A 409 -46.63 -19.65 13.48
CA ALA A 409 -46.30 -18.27 13.81
C ALA A 409 -46.53 -17.31 12.62
N THR A 410 -46.78 -16.04 12.95
CA THR A 410 -46.82 -14.96 11.95
C THR A 410 -45.40 -14.65 11.44
N ALA A 411 -45.29 -14.02 10.26
CA ALA A 411 -43.98 -13.61 9.71
C ALA A 411 -43.24 -12.66 10.67
N LYS A 412 -43.98 -11.71 11.27
CA LYS A 412 -43.48 -10.75 12.25
C LYS A 412 -42.89 -11.45 13.48
N GLU A 413 -43.58 -12.45 14.02
CA GLU A 413 -43.07 -13.26 15.13
C GLU A 413 -41.84 -14.09 14.75
N PHE A 414 -41.77 -14.61 13.52
CA PHE A 414 -40.61 -15.38 13.06
C PHE A 414 -39.36 -14.49 13.00
N TYR A 415 -39.47 -13.29 12.45
CA TYR A 415 -38.36 -12.33 12.39
C TYR A 415 -37.95 -11.82 13.76
N ALA A 416 -38.91 -11.59 14.67
CA ALA A 416 -38.63 -11.23 16.06
C ALA A 416 -37.89 -12.35 16.82
N LYS A 417 -38.32 -13.61 16.66
CA LYS A 417 -37.66 -14.79 17.26
C LYS A 417 -36.24 -15.02 16.71
N ASN A 418 -35.98 -14.58 15.48
CA ASN A 418 -34.67 -14.67 14.82
C ASN A 418 -34.00 -13.29 14.69
N SER A 419 -34.12 -12.42 15.70
CA SER A 419 -33.70 -11.01 15.64
C SER A 419 -32.31 -10.76 15.05
N ARG A 420 -31.27 -11.47 15.52
CA ARG A 420 -29.89 -11.32 15.00
C ARG A 420 -29.76 -11.61 13.50
N TRP A 421 -30.52 -12.58 13.01
CA TRP A 421 -30.54 -12.90 11.58
C TRP A 421 -31.23 -11.79 10.79
N THR A 422 -32.37 -11.31 11.30
CA THR A 422 -33.13 -10.20 10.71
C THR A 422 -32.31 -8.90 10.68
N GLU A 423 -31.59 -8.57 11.75
CA GLU A 423 -30.67 -7.41 11.82
C GLU A 423 -29.54 -7.54 10.79
N GLY A 424 -28.97 -8.74 10.66
CA GLY A 424 -27.94 -9.02 9.65
C GLY A 424 -28.44 -8.82 8.21
N LEU A 425 -29.69 -9.20 7.92
CA LEU A 425 -30.34 -8.95 6.63
C LEU A 425 -30.55 -7.46 6.37
N ILE A 426 -31.09 -6.72 7.36
CA ILE A 426 -31.33 -5.27 7.25
C ILE A 426 -30.00 -4.54 7.00
N SER A 427 -28.97 -4.83 7.79
CA SER A 427 -27.65 -4.21 7.65
C SER A 427 -27.01 -4.49 6.30
N ALA A 428 -27.05 -5.74 5.83
CA ALA A 428 -26.51 -6.11 4.53
C ALA A 428 -27.30 -5.47 3.37
N SER A 429 -28.62 -5.37 3.48
CA SER A 429 -29.48 -4.69 2.50
C SER A 429 -29.14 -3.21 2.40
N LYS A 430 -28.98 -2.52 3.54
CA LYS A 430 -28.55 -1.10 3.61
C LYS A 430 -27.22 -0.88 2.91
N ALA A 431 -26.24 -1.75 3.15
CA ALA A 431 -24.93 -1.66 2.51
C ALA A 431 -25.01 -1.75 0.98
N VAL A 432 -25.87 -2.64 0.45
CA VAL A 432 -26.11 -2.75 -1.00
C VAL A 432 -26.76 -1.48 -1.55
N GLY A 433 -27.78 -0.94 -0.87
CA GLY A 433 -28.46 0.29 -1.29
C GLY A 433 -27.54 1.51 -1.30
N TRP A 434 -26.74 1.68 -0.24
CA TRP A 434 -25.73 2.75 -0.17
C TRP A 434 -24.68 2.63 -1.28
N GLY A 435 -24.16 1.42 -1.51
CA GLY A 435 -23.19 1.19 -2.59
C GLY A 435 -23.76 1.56 -3.96
N ALA A 436 -25.02 1.20 -4.24
CA ALA A 436 -25.70 1.55 -5.48
C ALA A 436 -25.84 3.06 -5.69
N ALA A 437 -26.22 3.81 -4.65
CA ALA A 437 -26.30 5.27 -4.72
C ALA A 437 -24.93 5.91 -5.00
N VAL A 438 -23.89 5.49 -4.26
CA VAL A 438 -22.52 6.02 -4.42
C VAL A 438 -21.94 5.70 -5.81
N MET A 439 -22.28 4.55 -6.40
CA MET A 439 -21.85 4.22 -7.75
C MET A 439 -22.41 5.18 -8.80
N VAL A 440 -23.66 5.60 -8.67
CA VAL A 440 -24.28 6.54 -9.63
C VAL A 440 -23.54 7.86 -9.59
N ASP A 441 -23.29 8.40 -8.39
CA ASP A 441 -22.56 9.65 -8.22
C ASP A 441 -21.13 9.53 -8.77
N ALA A 442 -20.44 8.40 -8.51
CA ALA A 442 -19.10 8.15 -9.02
C ALA A 442 -19.06 8.00 -10.55
N ALA A 443 -20.07 7.36 -11.15
CA ALA A 443 -20.20 7.26 -12.60
C ALA A 443 -20.41 8.64 -13.22
N GLU A 444 -21.26 9.48 -12.63
CA GLU A 444 -21.53 10.84 -13.11
C GLU A 444 -20.27 11.72 -13.06
N GLU A 445 -19.46 11.60 -12.00
CA GLU A 445 -18.17 12.30 -11.88
C GLU A 445 -17.12 11.79 -12.87
N ALA A 446 -17.11 10.48 -13.14
CA ALA A 446 -16.21 9.89 -14.13
C ALA A 446 -16.46 10.46 -15.53
N LEU A 447 -17.73 10.64 -15.91
CA LEU A 447 -18.11 11.26 -17.20
C LEU A 447 -17.70 12.73 -17.31
N ARG A 448 -17.70 13.45 -16.18
CA ARG A 448 -17.29 14.87 -16.13
C ARG A 448 -15.77 15.07 -16.15
N GLY A 449 -14.97 14.00 -16.13
CA GLY A 449 -13.51 14.08 -16.20
C GLY A 449 -12.82 14.55 -14.91
N ARG A 450 -13.50 14.50 -13.75
CA ARG A 450 -12.97 14.93 -12.45
C ARG A 450 -12.81 13.76 -11.49
N GLY A 451 -11.71 13.01 -11.60
CA GLY A 451 -11.27 12.04 -10.57
C GLY A 451 -12.29 10.95 -10.19
N GLY A 452 -13.29 10.69 -11.04
CA GLY A 452 -14.39 9.76 -10.75
C GLY A 452 -14.06 8.30 -11.06
N PHE A 453 -13.01 8.02 -11.85
CA PHE A 453 -12.67 6.64 -12.24
C PHE A 453 -12.25 5.77 -11.05
N GLU A 454 -11.42 6.30 -10.14
CA GLU A 454 -11.01 5.60 -8.93
C GLU A 454 -12.20 5.36 -8.00
N ARG A 455 -13.05 6.37 -7.81
CA ARG A 455 -14.28 6.25 -7.01
C ARG A 455 -15.26 5.24 -7.61
N LEU A 456 -15.37 5.20 -8.93
CA LEU A 456 -16.21 4.23 -9.63
C LEU A 456 -15.68 2.80 -9.46
N MET A 457 -14.36 2.60 -9.53
CA MET A 457 -13.75 1.29 -9.27
C MET A 457 -13.94 0.82 -7.83
N VAL A 458 -13.81 1.72 -6.85
CA VAL A 458 -14.00 1.38 -5.43
C VAL A 458 -15.46 1.07 -5.13
N SER A 459 -16.40 1.94 -5.53
CA SER A 459 -17.84 1.71 -5.32
C SER A 459 -18.33 0.41 -5.97
N SER A 460 -17.80 0.05 -7.15
CA SER A 460 -18.07 -1.25 -7.80
C SER A 460 -17.68 -2.45 -6.93
N ARG A 461 -16.54 -2.37 -6.25
CA ARG A 461 -16.07 -3.43 -5.34
C ARG A 461 -16.88 -3.45 -4.04
N GLU A 462 -17.25 -2.30 -3.51
CA GLU A 462 -18.09 -2.20 -2.31
C GLU A 462 -19.49 -2.79 -2.55
N ILE A 463 -20.11 -2.57 -3.72
CA ILE A 463 -21.37 -3.22 -4.08
C ILE A 463 -21.22 -4.75 -4.13
N ALA A 464 -20.14 -5.25 -4.74
CA ALA A 464 -19.88 -6.69 -4.77
C ALA A 464 -19.67 -7.27 -3.36
N ALA A 465 -19.00 -6.54 -2.48
CA ALA A 465 -18.82 -6.93 -1.07
C ALA A 465 -20.15 -6.92 -0.29
N GLY A 466 -20.93 -5.84 -0.40
CA GLY A 466 -22.24 -5.71 0.25
C GLY A 466 -23.24 -6.78 -0.21
N THR A 467 -23.25 -7.10 -1.52
CA THR A 467 -24.10 -8.18 -2.04
C THR A 467 -23.62 -9.56 -1.60
N ALA A 468 -22.31 -9.79 -1.46
CA ALA A 468 -21.79 -11.02 -0.85
C ALA A 468 -22.18 -11.14 0.63
N GLN A 469 -22.16 -10.04 1.38
CA GLN A 469 -22.66 -10.00 2.76
C GLN A 469 -24.16 -10.32 2.83
N LEU A 470 -24.97 -9.79 1.91
CA LEU A 470 -26.40 -10.10 1.84
C LEU A 470 -26.66 -11.58 1.54
N VAL A 471 -25.87 -12.20 0.66
CA VAL A 471 -25.93 -13.64 0.38
C VAL A 471 -25.54 -14.46 1.61
N ALA A 472 -24.48 -14.05 2.31
CA ALA A 472 -24.06 -14.71 3.55
C ALA A 472 -25.16 -14.64 4.62
N ALA A 473 -25.75 -13.47 4.84
CA ALA A 473 -26.86 -13.26 5.76
C ALA A 473 -28.10 -14.10 5.38
N SER A 474 -28.46 -14.12 4.09
CA SER A 474 -29.60 -14.89 3.58
C SER A 474 -29.41 -16.40 3.73
N LYS A 475 -28.16 -16.89 3.62
CA LYS A 475 -27.82 -18.32 3.69
C LYS A 475 -27.93 -18.91 5.10
N VAL A 476 -27.81 -18.13 6.17
CA VAL A 476 -27.74 -18.63 7.57
C VAL A 476 -28.93 -19.52 7.94
N LYS A 477 -30.12 -19.21 7.43
CA LYS A 477 -31.36 -19.94 7.72
C LYS A 477 -31.91 -20.72 6.51
N ALA A 478 -31.20 -20.72 5.39
CA ALA A 478 -31.61 -21.41 4.18
C ALA A 478 -31.33 -22.91 4.26
N ASP A 479 -32.21 -23.71 3.66
CA ASP A 479 -31.90 -25.11 3.35
C ASP A 479 -30.75 -25.17 2.32
N ARG A 480 -29.84 -26.13 2.51
CA ARG A 480 -28.68 -26.35 1.63
C ARG A 480 -29.12 -26.78 0.23
N ASP A 481 -30.25 -27.47 0.12
CA ASP A 481 -30.77 -28.01 -1.14
C ASP A 481 -31.85 -27.09 -1.76
N SER A 482 -32.05 -25.88 -1.22
CA SER A 482 -32.99 -24.91 -1.78
C SER A 482 -32.58 -24.45 -3.18
N ALA A 483 -33.50 -24.57 -4.14
CA ALA A 483 -33.33 -24.03 -5.49
C ALA A 483 -33.12 -22.51 -5.49
N ASN A 484 -33.79 -21.79 -4.58
CA ASN A 484 -33.64 -20.34 -4.43
C ASN A 484 -32.28 -19.97 -3.83
N LEU A 485 -31.68 -20.80 -2.97
CA LEU A 485 -30.30 -20.61 -2.54
C LEU A 485 -29.30 -20.79 -3.69
N ALA A 486 -29.50 -21.80 -4.55
CA ALA A 486 -28.66 -22.00 -5.73
C ALA A 486 -28.78 -20.83 -6.73
N ARG A 487 -30.00 -20.31 -6.93
CA ARG A 487 -30.26 -19.12 -7.76
C ARG A 487 -29.56 -17.88 -7.18
N LEU A 488 -29.68 -17.64 -5.88
CA LEU A 488 -29.03 -16.52 -5.20
C LEU A 488 -27.50 -16.56 -5.33
N GLN A 489 -26.91 -17.76 -5.18
CA GLN A 489 -25.46 -17.94 -5.37
C GLN A 489 -25.01 -17.67 -6.81
N ARG A 490 -25.83 -18.04 -7.80
CA ARG A 490 -25.56 -17.74 -9.22
C ARG A 490 -25.62 -16.22 -9.47
N ALA A 491 -26.66 -15.55 -8.96
CA ALA A 491 -26.78 -14.10 -9.05
C ALA A 491 -25.58 -13.38 -8.41
N SER A 492 -25.08 -13.86 -7.27
CA SER A 492 -23.88 -13.32 -6.61
C SER A 492 -22.61 -13.42 -7.45
N ARG A 493 -22.42 -14.53 -8.16
CA ARG A 493 -21.31 -14.65 -9.12
C ARG A 493 -21.48 -13.68 -10.28
N GLY A 494 -22.71 -13.49 -10.77
CA GLY A 494 -23.05 -12.50 -11.80
C GLY A 494 -22.68 -11.08 -11.38
N VAL A 495 -23.02 -10.67 -10.16
CA VAL A 495 -22.62 -9.36 -9.59
C VAL A 495 -21.11 -9.21 -9.53
N THR A 496 -20.40 -10.23 -9.05
CA THR A 496 -18.93 -10.20 -8.95
C THR A 496 -18.28 -10.04 -10.33
N GLN A 497 -18.79 -10.76 -11.34
CA GLN A 497 -18.30 -10.67 -12.71
C GLN A 497 -18.60 -9.30 -13.33
N ALA A 498 -19.81 -8.76 -13.14
CA ALA A 498 -20.18 -7.45 -13.64
C ALA A 498 -19.35 -6.33 -12.98
N ALA A 499 -19.09 -6.40 -11.67
CA ALA A 499 -18.22 -5.47 -10.96
C ALA A 499 -16.78 -5.51 -11.47
N ALA A 500 -16.25 -6.70 -11.76
CA ALA A 500 -14.95 -6.84 -12.42
C ALA A 500 -14.96 -6.21 -13.83
N GLY A 501 -16.05 -6.37 -14.57
CA GLY A 501 -16.26 -5.74 -15.88
C GLY A 501 -16.24 -4.20 -15.83
N VAL A 502 -16.88 -3.60 -14.82
CA VAL A 502 -16.83 -2.14 -14.60
C VAL A 502 -15.41 -1.68 -14.30
N VAL A 503 -14.70 -2.38 -13.40
CA VAL A 503 -13.31 -2.04 -13.07
C VAL A 503 -12.40 -2.14 -14.29
N ALA A 504 -12.55 -3.20 -15.10
CA ALA A 504 -11.78 -3.36 -16.33
C ALA A 504 -12.07 -2.26 -17.36
N SER A 505 -13.36 -1.95 -17.59
CA SER A 505 -13.79 -0.90 -18.51
C SER A 505 -13.29 0.48 -18.05
N THR A 506 -13.35 0.75 -16.75
CA THR A 506 -12.89 2.00 -16.14
C THR A 506 -11.37 2.16 -16.21
N LYS A 507 -10.60 1.10 -16.00
CA LYS A 507 -9.13 1.13 -16.18
C LYS A 507 -8.75 1.38 -17.63
N SER A 508 -9.38 0.67 -18.56
CA SER A 508 -9.14 0.85 -19.99
C SER A 508 -9.52 2.26 -20.47
N ALA A 509 -10.60 2.82 -19.93
CA ALA A 509 -11.02 4.19 -20.18
C ALA A 509 -9.97 5.20 -19.69
N LYS A 510 -9.49 5.02 -18.46
CA LYS A 510 -8.48 5.87 -17.86
C LYS A 510 -7.20 5.90 -18.70
N THR A 511 -6.65 4.74 -19.09
CA THR A 511 -5.43 4.68 -19.91
C THR A 511 -5.63 5.31 -21.28
N GLN A 512 -6.78 5.07 -21.92
CA GLN A 512 -7.10 5.62 -23.24
C GLN A 512 -7.26 7.14 -23.24
N ILE A 513 -7.67 7.73 -22.12
CA ILE A 513 -7.76 9.19 -21.94
C ILE A 513 -6.37 9.77 -21.60
N GLU A 514 -5.61 9.11 -20.74
CA GLU A 514 -4.27 9.57 -20.29
C GLU A 514 -3.18 9.44 -21.37
N GLU A 515 -3.24 8.42 -22.24
CA GLU A 515 -2.31 8.24 -23.37
C GLU A 515 -2.37 9.38 -24.40
N ARG A 516 -3.38 10.26 -24.32
CA ARG A 516 -3.51 11.43 -25.20
C ARG A 516 -2.81 12.69 -24.66
N ASP A 517 -2.46 12.71 -23.37
CA ASP A 517 -1.65 13.78 -22.76
C ASP A 517 -0.14 13.48 -22.91
N THR A 518 0.26 12.79 -23.98
CA THR A 518 1.66 12.56 -24.32
C THR A 518 2.38 13.89 -24.45
N MET A 519 3.39 14.09 -23.61
CA MET A 519 4.19 15.31 -23.55
C MET A 519 4.80 15.62 -24.93
N ASP A 520 4.40 16.76 -25.50
CA ASP A 520 4.98 17.29 -26.72
C ASP A 520 6.22 18.13 -26.37
N PHE A 521 7.39 17.58 -26.66
CA PHE A 521 8.68 18.24 -26.41
C PHE A 521 9.18 19.06 -27.61
N SER A 522 8.43 19.09 -28.72
CA SER A 522 8.92 19.60 -30.00
C SER A 522 9.17 21.11 -30.02
N SER A 523 8.59 21.87 -29.09
CA SER A 523 8.73 23.33 -28.99
C SER A 523 9.52 23.81 -27.77
N MET A 524 10.16 22.93 -27.00
CA MET A 524 10.84 23.29 -25.75
C MET A 524 12.36 23.40 -25.89
N THR A 525 12.92 24.43 -25.25
CA THR A 525 14.37 24.58 -25.08
C THR A 525 14.91 23.65 -23.98
N LEU A 526 16.21 23.34 -24.02
CA LEU A 526 16.87 22.48 -23.03
C LEU A 526 16.63 22.92 -21.57
N ILE A 527 16.65 24.24 -21.32
CA ILE A 527 16.41 24.81 -19.99
C ILE A 527 14.96 24.60 -19.54
N GLN A 528 13.99 24.75 -20.45
CA GLN A 528 12.58 24.49 -20.17
C GLN A 528 12.34 23.01 -19.87
N VAL A 529 12.99 22.10 -20.62
CA VAL A 529 12.91 20.66 -20.36
C VAL A 529 13.50 20.33 -18.99
N LYS A 530 14.66 20.89 -18.64
CA LYS A 530 15.27 20.66 -17.32
C LYS A 530 14.41 21.19 -16.18
N ARG A 531 13.78 22.35 -16.35
CA ARG A 531 12.82 22.90 -15.38
C ARG A 531 11.60 21.98 -15.24
N GLN A 532 11.01 21.53 -16.34
CA GLN A 532 9.86 20.62 -16.29
C GLN A 532 10.22 19.25 -15.69
N GLU A 533 11.45 18.77 -15.90
CA GLU A 533 11.98 17.57 -15.24
C GLU A 533 12.05 17.78 -13.72
N MET A 534 12.62 18.90 -13.26
CA MET A 534 12.67 19.23 -11.83
C MET A 534 11.27 19.39 -11.23
N ASP A 535 10.36 20.10 -11.91
CA ASP A 535 8.96 20.24 -11.49
C ASP A 535 8.24 18.89 -11.41
N SER A 536 8.54 17.97 -12.34
CA SER A 536 8.00 16.60 -12.32
C SER A 536 8.57 15.78 -11.18
N GLN A 537 9.87 15.91 -10.88
CA GLN A 537 10.51 15.26 -9.73
C GLN A 537 9.92 15.73 -8.40
N VAL A 538 9.70 17.03 -8.24
CA VAL A 538 9.01 17.58 -7.06
C VAL A 538 7.61 16.98 -6.94
N ARG A 539 6.85 16.93 -8.05
CA ARG A 539 5.51 16.35 -8.06
C ARG A 539 5.50 14.86 -7.70
N VAL A 540 6.52 14.09 -8.13
CA VAL A 540 6.68 12.69 -7.73
C VAL A 540 6.82 12.58 -6.21
N LEU A 541 7.74 13.35 -5.61
CA LEU A 541 7.95 13.33 -4.16
C LEU A 541 6.70 13.74 -3.37
N GLU A 542 5.98 14.78 -3.84
CA GLU A 542 4.72 15.20 -3.24
C GLU A 542 3.65 14.10 -3.29
N LEU A 543 3.51 13.41 -4.44
CA LEU A 543 2.57 12.33 -4.63
C LEU A 543 2.93 11.09 -3.81
N GLU A 544 4.22 10.75 -3.68
CA GLU A 544 4.68 9.66 -2.82
C GLU A 544 4.34 9.94 -1.34
N ALA A 545 4.59 11.17 -0.88
CA ALA A 545 4.23 11.58 0.48
C ALA A 545 2.71 11.57 0.70
N GLN A 546 1.91 12.01 -0.29
CA GLN A 546 0.45 11.92 -0.24
C GLN A 546 -0.04 10.46 -0.21
N LEU A 547 0.54 9.59 -1.06
CA LEU A 547 0.20 8.17 -1.11
C LEU A 547 0.45 7.49 0.25
N GLN A 548 1.57 7.80 0.89
CA GLN A 548 1.91 7.24 2.20
C GLN A 548 0.90 7.68 3.27
N ARG A 549 0.55 8.98 3.32
CA ARG A 549 -0.47 9.50 4.25
C ARG A 549 -1.84 8.84 4.03
N GLU A 550 -2.26 8.67 2.78
CA GLU A 550 -3.55 8.02 2.48
C GLU A 550 -3.54 6.52 2.81
N ARG A 551 -2.40 5.83 2.68
CA ARG A 551 -2.26 4.43 3.13
C ARG A 551 -2.41 4.30 4.65
N GLU A 552 -1.77 5.18 5.41
CA GLU A 552 -1.88 5.23 6.87
C GLU A 552 -3.32 5.51 7.29
N ARG A 553 -3.94 6.54 6.69
CA ARG A 553 -5.35 6.89 6.91
C ARG A 553 -6.30 5.74 6.58
N LEU A 554 -6.09 5.04 5.46
CA LEU A 554 -6.88 3.86 5.10
C LEU A 554 -6.70 2.73 6.11
N GLY A 555 -5.49 2.53 6.62
CA GLY A 555 -5.20 1.60 7.71
C GLY A 555 -5.97 1.93 8.99
N GLU A 556 -5.97 3.20 9.39
CA GLU A 556 -6.72 3.69 10.55
C GLU A 556 -8.24 3.50 10.38
N LEU A 557 -8.77 3.84 9.21
CA LEU A 557 -10.20 3.65 8.89
C LEU A 557 -10.59 2.18 8.96
N ARG A 558 -9.75 1.28 8.43
CA ARG A 558 -9.98 -0.18 8.53
C ARG A 558 -9.94 -0.64 9.98
N LYS A 559 -8.99 -0.15 10.78
CA LYS A 559 -8.92 -0.46 12.22
C LYS A 559 -10.19 -0.03 12.94
N LYS A 560 -10.66 1.21 12.72
CA LYS A 560 -11.93 1.70 13.27
C LYS A 560 -13.14 0.88 12.80
N HIS A 561 -13.16 0.45 11.54
CA HIS A 561 -14.22 -0.40 11.02
C HIS A 561 -14.27 -1.74 11.77
N TYR A 562 -13.12 -2.37 12.04
CA TYR A 562 -13.06 -3.60 12.84
C TYR A 562 -13.44 -3.39 14.31
N GLU A 563 -13.02 -2.27 14.92
CA GLU A 563 -13.40 -1.92 16.29
C GLU A 563 -14.93 -1.76 16.41
N LEU A 564 -15.55 -0.99 15.51
CA LEU A 564 -17.01 -0.81 15.48
C LEU A 564 -17.76 -2.12 15.17
N ALA A 565 -17.22 -2.95 14.27
CA ALA A 565 -17.79 -4.27 14.00
C ALA A 565 -17.70 -5.22 15.21
N GLY A 566 -16.58 -5.20 15.96
CA GLY A 566 -16.40 -6.01 17.16
C GLY A 566 -17.30 -5.58 18.33
N VAL A 567 -17.51 -4.27 18.50
CA VAL A 567 -18.48 -3.73 19.47
C VAL A 567 -19.92 -4.14 19.12
N ALA A 568 -20.28 -4.13 17.83
CA ALA A 568 -21.61 -4.59 17.37
C ALA A 568 -21.86 -6.10 17.59
N GLU A 569 -20.80 -6.92 17.63
CA GLU A 569 -20.90 -8.36 17.90
C GLU A 569 -20.88 -8.71 19.41
N GLY A 570 -20.69 -7.74 20.30
CA GLY A 570 -20.73 -7.91 21.75
C GLY A 570 -19.44 -8.43 22.38
N TRP A 571 -18.27 -8.07 21.82
CA TRP A 571 -16.94 -8.43 22.34
C TRP A 571 -16.39 -7.43 23.36
N GLU A 572 -17.24 -6.79 24.17
CA GLU A 572 -16.75 -6.25 25.44
C GLU A 572 -16.53 -7.43 26.38
N GLU A 573 -15.29 -7.93 26.39
CA GLU A 573 -14.77 -8.65 27.54
C GLU A 573 -14.99 -7.76 28.76
N GLY A 574 -15.84 -8.22 29.68
CA GLY A 574 -15.88 -7.64 31.01
C GLY A 574 -14.46 -7.70 31.57
N GLU A 575 -13.82 -6.54 31.66
CA GLU A 575 -12.62 -6.38 32.48
C GLU A 575 -13.00 -6.80 33.91
N GLY A 576 -12.69 -8.05 34.22
CA GLY A 576 -12.80 -8.62 35.54
C GLY A 576 -11.77 -7.98 36.46
N GLN A 577 -12.07 -6.78 36.97
CA GLN A 577 -11.56 -6.37 38.27
C GLN A 577 -12.36 -7.09 39.35
N SER A 578 -12.05 -8.36 39.57
CA SER A 578 -12.35 -9.04 40.83
C SER A 578 -11.11 -8.98 41.70
N PRO A 579 -11.09 -8.18 42.80
CA PRO A 579 -9.98 -8.21 43.73
C PRO A 579 -9.97 -9.57 44.43
N LEU A 580 -8.85 -10.28 44.33
CA LEU A 580 -8.60 -11.51 45.07
C LEU A 580 -8.77 -11.25 46.58
N PRO A 581 -9.63 -12.00 47.29
CA PRO A 581 -9.65 -11.94 48.74
C PRO A 581 -8.37 -12.60 49.29
N ARG A 582 -7.76 -11.94 50.27
CA ARG A 582 -6.59 -12.42 51.01
C ARG A 582 -6.89 -13.69 51.80
#